data_AF-A0A563DI74-F1
#
_entry.id   AF-A0A563DI74-F1
#
_cell.length_a   1.000
_cell.length_b   1.000
_cell.length_c   1.000
_cell.angle_alpha   90.00
_cell.angle_beta   90.00
_cell.angle_gamma   90.00
#
_symmetry.space_group_name_H-M   'P 1'
#
loop_
_entity.id
_entity.type
_entity.pdbx_description
1 polymer ?
#
loop_
_entity_poly.entity_id
_entity_poly.type
_entity_poly.pdbx_seq_one_letter_code
_entity_poly.pdbx_strand_id
1 'polypeptide(L)'
;MIKVIQEFLVNTKIWVSLMITALSVFLGLANHQIDLNKQLILFFSSLAAYNFICFYEIWKTKTLNHRSLYIFILSIGTVVYLFFKQNNLYTLIAHTIILSVLVLMYNSRILKLHFRSISLLKIFIISFVWTYAIFWMGNAIDFSIGLFISVYLFVFGITIPFDVYDIREDKILTIPKWIGIKKSKCISYFSLVVSCIFLIYSLNSYIYTAYKISWGISCLIAMIMVYFTNCKQAYLYTRFWVEACSGFPLLLLYIFK
;
A
#
# COMPACT_ATOMS: atom_id res chain seq x y z
N MET A 1 1.72 9.21 24.44
CA MET A 1 0.95 8.38 23.48
C MET A 1 1.30 8.69 22.03
N ILE A 2 1.16 9.94 21.56
CA ILE A 2 1.43 10.32 20.15
C ILE A 2 2.88 10.02 19.69
N LYS A 3 3.89 10.35 20.51
CA LYS A 3 5.30 10.00 20.22
C LYS A 3 5.53 8.49 20.12
N VAL A 4 4.88 7.69 20.95
CA VAL A 4 5.00 6.22 20.95
C VAL A 4 4.41 5.66 19.66
N ILE A 5 3.22 6.11 19.26
CA ILE A 5 2.60 5.71 17.98
C ILE A 5 3.52 6.07 16.80
N GLN A 6 4.07 7.27 16.79
CA GLN A 6 4.99 7.71 15.75
C GLN A 6 6.26 6.85 15.68
N GLU A 7 6.92 6.64 16.82
CA GLU A 7 8.20 5.93 16.89
C GLU A 7 8.06 4.42 16.67
N PHE A 8 6.99 3.80 17.19
CA PHE A 8 6.84 2.35 17.16
C PHE A 8 5.99 1.83 16.01
N LEU A 9 4.97 2.55 15.53
CA LEU A 9 4.09 2.06 14.47
C LEU A 9 4.46 2.63 13.10
N VAL A 10 4.65 3.95 13.02
CA VAL A 10 4.89 4.65 11.74
C VAL A 10 6.35 4.54 11.29
N ASN A 11 7.30 4.72 12.22
CA ASN A 11 8.73 4.70 11.88
C ASN A 11 9.26 3.28 11.62
N THR A 12 8.70 2.25 12.25
CA THR A 12 9.03 0.83 12.02
C THR A 12 8.35 0.24 10.79
N LYS A 13 7.42 0.98 10.18
CA LYS A 13 6.62 0.54 9.02
C LYS A 13 5.64 -0.59 9.31
N ILE A 14 5.41 -0.92 10.58
CA ILE A 14 4.40 -1.90 11.00
C ILE A 14 3.01 -1.43 10.59
N TRP A 15 2.70 -0.13 10.75
CA TRP A 15 1.38 0.41 10.40
C TRP A 15 1.04 0.22 8.92
N VAL A 16 1.94 0.63 8.02
CA VAL A 16 1.74 0.51 6.57
C VAL A 16 1.51 -0.95 6.17
N SER A 17 2.32 -1.86 6.71
CA SER A 17 2.25 -3.30 6.45
C SER A 17 0.93 -3.91 6.96
N LEU A 18 0.44 -3.45 8.12
CA LEU A 18 -0.89 -3.83 8.61
C LEU A 18 -1.99 -3.35 7.66
N MET A 19 -1.92 -2.10 7.18
CA MET A 19 -2.96 -1.51 6.32
C MET A 19 -3.07 -2.21 4.96
N ILE A 20 -1.95 -2.56 4.31
CA ILE A 20 -1.99 -3.34 3.06
C ILE A 20 -2.55 -4.75 3.30
N THR A 21 -2.23 -5.39 4.43
CA THR A 21 -2.79 -6.72 4.75
C THR A 21 -4.26 -6.68 5.09
N ALA A 22 -4.73 -5.64 5.79
CA ALA A 22 -6.15 -5.44 6.06
C ALA A 22 -6.95 -5.30 4.75
N LEU A 23 -6.43 -4.53 3.80
CA LEU A 23 -7.02 -4.39 2.47
C LEU A 23 -7.05 -5.73 1.71
N SER A 24 -5.97 -6.52 1.81
CA SER A 24 -5.88 -7.86 1.22
C SER A 24 -6.90 -8.83 1.84
N VAL A 25 -7.06 -8.82 3.16
CA VAL A 25 -8.04 -9.66 3.86
C VAL A 25 -9.47 -9.27 3.47
N PHE A 26 -9.78 -7.98 3.32
CA PHE A 26 -11.10 -7.53 2.84
C PHE A 26 -11.46 -8.15 1.49
N LEU A 27 -10.51 -8.15 0.54
CA LEU A 27 -10.71 -8.75 -0.78
C LEU A 27 -10.74 -10.28 -0.73
N GLY A 28 -9.88 -10.89 0.09
CA GLY A 28 -9.87 -12.34 0.31
C GLY A 28 -11.18 -12.86 0.88
N LEU A 29 -11.80 -12.09 1.80
CA LEU A 29 -13.11 -12.38 2.37
C LEU A 29 -14.21 -12.36 1.31
N ALA A 30 -14.10 -11.50 0.29
CA ALA A 30 -15.09 -11.42 -0.80
C ALA A 30 -15.05 -12.67 -1.70
N ASN A 31 -13.85 -13.22 -1.92
CA ASN A 31 -13.64 -14.37 -2.80
C ASN A 31 -13.65 -15.72 -2.06
N HIS A 32 -13.90 -15.75 -0.75
CA HIS A 32 -13.82 -16.95 0.11
C HIS A 32 -12.47 -17.69 0.06
N GLN A 33 -11.38 -16.98 -0.27
CA GLN A 33 -10.05 -17.57 -0.53
C GLN A 33 -8.98 -17.01 0.42
N ILE A 34 -9.27 -16.99 1.72
CA ILE A 34 -8.29 -16.53 2.72
C ILE A 34 -7.42 -17.69 3.18
N ASP A 35 -6.13 -17.50 2.98
CA ASP A 35 -5.08 -18.33 3.56
C ASP A 35 -4.25 -17.48 4.53
N LEU A 36 -4.27 -17.83 5.81
CA LEU A 36 -3.54 -17.10 6.85
C LEU A 36 -2.04 -17.03 6.57
N ASN A 37 -1.44 -18.09 6.02
CA ASN A 37 -0.02 -18.11 5.71
C ASN A 37 0.31 -17.08 4.63
N LYS A 38 -0.52 -16.98 3.58
CA LYS A 38 -0.35 -15.98 2.52
C LYS A 38 -0.48 -14.55 3.03
N GLN A 39 -1.46 -14.28 3.91
CA GLN A 39 -1.62 -12.95 4.50
C GLN A 39 -0.44 -12.57 5.40
N LEU A 40 0.09 -13.51 6.18
CA LEU A 40 1.30 -13.30 6.98
C LEU A 40 2.53 -13.09 6.10
N ILE A 41 2.65 -13.83 5.00
CA ILE A 41 3.73 -13.64 4.02
C ILE A 41 3.64 -12.23 3.41
N LEU A 42 2.45 -11.77 3.03
CA LEU A 42 2.23 -10.40 2.54
C LEU A 42 2.63 -9.35 3.59
N PHE A 43 2.24 -9.57 4.85
CA PHE A 43 2.59 -8.69 5.97
C PHE A 43 4.11 -8.58 6.16
N PHE A 44 4.80 -9.70 6.34
CA PHE A 44 6.24 -9.68 6.60
C PHE A 44 7.04 -9.26 5.36
N SER A 45 6.57 -9.57 4.14
CA SER A 45 7.23 -9.12 2.91
C SER A 45 7.11 -7.61 2.70
N SER A 46 5.94 -7.03 2.96
CA SER A 46 5.77 -5.56 2.92
C SER A 46 6.59 -4.87 4.02
N LEU A 47 6.62 -5.45 5.24
CA LEU A 47 7.45 -4.95 6.34
C LEU A 47 8.94 -4.97 5.97
N ALA A 48 9.41 -6.04 5.34
CA ALA A 48 10.78 -6.15 4.83
C ALA A 48 11.06 -5.07 3.78
N ALA A 49 10.20 -4.94 2.77
CA ALA A 49 10.38 -4.00 1.67
C ALA A 49 10.48 -2.55 2.15
N TYR A 50 9.60 -2.10 3.04
CA TYR A 50 9.64 -0.73 3.55
C TYR A 50 10.86 -0.46 4.44
N ASN A 51 11.22 -1.41 5.31
CA ASN A 51 12.41 -1.26 6.15
C ASN A 51 13.69 -1.27 5.31
N PHE A 52 13.73 -2.06 4.23
CA PHE A 52 14.83 -2.03 3.27
C PHE A 52 15.00 -0.65 2.62
N ILE A 53 13.91 -0.03 2.14
CA ILE A 53 13.95 1.30 1.53
C ILE A 53 14.51 2.35 2.52
N CYS A 54 14.03 2.35 3.77
CA CYS A 54 14.50 3.28 4.79
C CYS A 54 15.95 3.03 5.20
N PHE A 55 16.33 1.77 5.41
CA PHE A 55 17.71 1.40 5.75
C PHE A 55 18.69 1.78 4.63
N TYR A 56 18.33 1.51 3.37
CA TYR A 56 19.20 1.76 2.22
C TYR A 56 19.50 3.25 2.03
N GLU A 57 18.50 4.12 2.22
CA GLU A 57 18.67 5.58 2.12
C GLU A 57 19.61 6.13 3.20
N ILE A 58 19.58 5.52 4.39
CA ILE A 58 20.42 5.87 5.55
C ILE A 58 21.83 5.29 5.43
N TRP A 59 22.00 4.12 4.81
CA TRP A 59 23.32 3.55 4.51
C TRP A 59 24.15 4.47 3.60
N LYS A 60 23.48 5.22 2.71
CA LYS A 60 24.11 6.24 1.87
C LYS A 60 24.73 7.40 2.67
N THR A 61 24.21 7.71 3.87
CA THR A 61 24.66 8.82 4.73
C THR A 61 25.62 8.38 5.84
N LYS A 62 26.15 7.14 5.80
CA LYS A 62 27.11 6.52 6.76
C LYS A 62 26.65 6.36 8.21
N THR A 63 25.49 6.87 8.60
CA THR A 63 24.85 6.58 9.88
C THR A 63 24.04 5.30 9.74
N LEU A 64 24.29 4.23 10.48
CA LEU A 64 23.47 3.01 10.37
C LEU A 64 22.24 3.09 11.27
N ASN A 65 21.04 2.94 10.71
CA ASN A 65 19.84 2.70 11.52
C ASN A 65 19.69 1.21 11.82
N HIS A 66 20.28 0.77 12.94
CA HIS A 66 20.27 -0.62 13.36
C HIS A 66 18.86 -1.19 13.50
N ARG A 67 17.87 -0.37 13.91
CA ARG A 67 16.48 -0.83 14.13
C ARG A 67 15.83 -1.33 12.84
N SER A 68 15.89 -0.56 11.76
CA SER A 68 15.30 -0.97 10.47
C SER A 68 15.98 -2.20 9.88
N LEU A 69 17.29 -2.36 10.10
CA LEU A 69 18.03 -3.54 9.65
C LEU A 69 17.60 -4.80 10.42
N TYR A 70 17.44 -4.73 11.74
CA TYR A 70 16.96 -5.88 12.52
C TYR A 70 15.54 -6.29 12.13
N ILE A 71 14.63 -5.33 11.94
CA ILE A 71 13.27 -5.61 11.49
C ILE A 71 13.29 -6.26 10.11
N PHE A 72 14.11 -5.76 9.19
CA PHE A 72 14.29 -6.34 7.86
C PHE A 72 14.75 -7.80 7.93
N ILE A 73 15.82 -8.11 8.67
CA ILE A 73 16.35 -9.47 8.78
C ILE A 73 15.31 -10.42 9.40
N LEU A 74 14.65 -10.01 10.49
CA LEU A 74 13.60 -10.80 11.14
C LEU A 74 12.40 -11.05 10.20
N SER A 75 12.00 -10.02 9.43
CA SER A 75 10.90 -10.14 8.47
C SER A 75 11.24 -11.09 7.31
N ILE A 76 12.48 -11.10 6.82
CA ILE A 76 12.90 -12.08 5.80
C ILE A 76 12.93 -13.50 6.38
N GLY A 77 13.50 -13.68 7.58
CA GLY A 77 13.55 -14.99 8.22
C GLY A 77 12.15 -15.60 8.43
N THR A 78 11.18 -14.77 8.83
CA THR A 78 9.79 -15.20 8.97
C THR A 78 9.12 -15.52 7.64
N VAL A 79 9.34 -14.73 6.58
CA VAL A 79 8.85 -15.05 5.22
C VAL A 79 9.40 -16.39 4.73
N VAL A 80 10.70 -16.62 4.88
CA VAL A 80 11.35 -17.89 4.50
C VAL A 80 10.74 -19.06 5.26
N TYR A 81 10.54 -18.94 6.57
CA TYR A 81 9.86 -19.96 7.38
C TYR A 81 8.43 -20.23 6.91
N LEU A 82 7.66 -19.19 6.59
CA LEU A 82 6.27 -19.32 6.14
C LEU A 82 6.17 -19.95 4.74
N PHE A 83 7.16 -19.73 3.86
CA PHE A 83 7.20 -20.41 2.56
C PHE A 83 7.24 -21.94 2.70
N PHE A 84 7.99 -22.48 3.66
CA PHE A 84 8.03 -23.92 3.91
C PHE A 84 6.69 -24.51 4.35
N LYS A 85 5.75 -23.69 4.83
CA LYS A 85 4.39 -24.13 5.20
C LYS A 85 3.38 -24.09 4.05
N GLN A 86 3.77 -23.57 2.88
CA GLN A 86 2.84 -23.35 1.78
C GLN A 86 2.92 -24.47 0.73
N ASN A 87 1.76 -24.99 0.32
CA ASN A 87 1.70 -26.04 -0.71
C ASN A 87 2.10 -25.54 -2.12
N ASN A 88 1.74 -24.29 -2.47
CA ASN A 88 2.06 -23.67 -3.77
C ASN A 88 3.32 -22.80 -3.71
N LEU A 89 4.45 -23.42 -3.36
CA LEU A 89 5.73 -22.75 -3.14
C LEU A 89 6.26 -22.01 -4.38
N TYR A 90 6.29 -22.66 -5.55
CA TYR A 90 6.95 -22.11 -6.75
C TYR A 90 6.30 -20.82 -7.26
N THR A 91 4.96 -20.80 -7.35
CA THR A 91 4.23 -19.63 -7.82
C THR A 91 4.40 -18.47 -6.84
N LEU A 92 4.25 -18.71 -5.54
CA LEU A 92 4.39 -17.66 -4.54
C LEU A 92 5.81 -17.08 -4.52
N ILE A 93 6.84 -17.94 -4.59
CA ILE A 93 8.24 -17.52 -4.69
C ILE A 93 8.45 -16.64 -5.93
N ALA A 94 7.96 -17.05 -7.11
CA ALA A 94 8.09 -16.25 -8.33
C ALA A 94 7.51 -14.83 -8.18
N HIS A 95 6.31 -14.69 -7.60
CA HIS A 95 5.70 -13.38 -7.36
C HIS A 95 6.48 -12.54 -6.34
N THR A 96 7.02 -13.17 -5.29
CA THR A 96 7.86 -12.46 -4.31
C THR A 96 9.20 -11.99 -4.90
N ILE A 97 9.79 -12.74 -5.83
CA ILE A 97 10.99 -12.34 -6.57
C ILE A 97 10.68 -11.16 -7.49
N ILE A 98 9.58 -11.20 -8.24
CA ILE A 98 9.16 -10.09 -9.10
C ILE A 98 9.02 -8.80 -8.27
N LEU A 99 8.35 -8.88 -7.12
CA LEU A 99 8.17 -7.75 -6.22
C LEU A 99 9.47 -7.27 -5.59
N SER A 100 10.36 -8.17 -5.19
CA SER A 100 11.67 -7.78 -4.63
C SER A 100 12.53 -7.08 -5.67
N VAL A 101 12.51 -7.53 -6.92
CA VAL A 101 13.16 -6.83 -8.05
C VAL A 101 12.56 -5.44 -8.24
N LEU A 102 11.23 -5.29 -8.23
CA LEU A 102 10.58 -3.97 -8.34
C LEU A 102 10.97 -3.03 -7.18
N VAL A 103 11.05 -3.53 -5.95
CA VAL A 103 11.51 -2.76 -4.78
C VAL A 103 12.98 -2.35 -4.93
N LEU A 104 13.84 -3.25 -5.43
CA LEU A 104 15.23 -2.93 -5.74
C LEU A 104 15.34 -1.87 -6.83
N MET A 105 14.56 -1.97 -7.92
CA MET A 105 14.52 -0.95 -8.98
C MET A 105 13.99 0.40 -8.49
N TYR A 106 13.18 0.41 -7.44
CA TYR A 106 12.61 1.63 -6.89
C TYR A 106 13.68 2.54 -6.26
N ASN A 107 14.57 1.99 -5.42
CA ASN A 107 15.50 2.80 -4.63
C ASN A 107 16.95 2.28 -4.54
N SER A 108 17.32 1.19 -5.23
CA SER A 108 18.69 0.64 -5.15
C SER A 108 19.58 1.06 -6.33
N ARG A 109 20.86 1.31 -6.06
CA ARG A 109 21.93 1.50 -7.06
C ARG A 109 22.43 0.17 -7.65
N ILE A 110 21.95 -0.96 -7.12
CA ILE A 110 22.32 -2.31 -7.58
C ILE A 110 21.85 -2.50 -9.03
N LEU A 111 20.65 -2.01 -9.31
CA LEU A 111 20.13 -1.84 -10.66
C LEU A 111 20.34 -0.37 -11.02
N LYS A 112 21.02 -0.05 -12.13
CA LYS A 112 21.32 1.35 -12.53
C LYS A 112 20.07 2.23 -12.76
N LEU A 113 18.87 1.65 -12.65
CA LEU A 113 17.58 2.29 -12.79
C LEU A 113 17.08 2.76 -11.42
N HIS A 114 16.74 4.04 -11.31
CA HIS A 114 16.16 4.62 -10.09
C HIS A 114 14.72 5.03 -10.41
N PHE A 115 13.74 4.14 -10.25
CA PHE A 115 12.37 4.53 -10.55
C PHE A 115 11.85 5.65 -9.65
N ARG A 116 12.38 5.78 -8.42
CA ARG A 116 12.14 6.95 -7.56
C ARG A 116 12.61 8.27 -8.16
N SER A 117 13.56 8.28 -9.10
CA SER A 117 14.01 9.51 -9.76
C SER A 117 13.20 9.89 -10.99
N ILE A 118 12.30 9.02 -11.47
CA ILE A 118 11.45 9.30 -12.63
C ILE A 118 10.28 10.16 -12.18
N SER A 119 10.19 11.36 -12.78
CA SER A 119 9.10 12.31 -12.58
C SER A 119 7.73 11.65 -12.78
N LEU A 120 6.75 11.99 -11.94
CA LEU A 120 5.36 11.54 -11.95
C LEU A 120 5.11 10.04 -11.70
N LEU A 121 6.05 9.15 -12.06
CA LEU A 121 5.86 7.70 -12.05
C LEU A 121 5.87 7.07 -10.64
N LYS A 122 6.42 7.78 -9.66
CA LYS A 122 6.58 7.34 -8.26
C LYS A 122 5.29 6.70 -7.70
N ILE A 123 4.17 7.42 -7.70
CA ILE A 123 2.92 6.93 -7.11
C ILE A 123 2.21 5.88 -7.96
N PHE A 124 2.41 5.88 -9.28
CA PHE A 124 1.87 4.83 -10.16
C PHE A 124 2.53 3.47 -9.86
N ILE A 125 3.84 3.46 -9.61
CA ILE A 125 4.59 2.24 -9.24
C ILE A 125 4.17 1.76 -7.86
N ILE A 126 4.06 2.65 -6.87
CA ILE A 126 3.63 2.27 -5.51
C ILE A 126 2.25 1.60 -5.56
N SER A 127 1.30 2.20 -6.28
CA SER A 127 -0.06 1.68 -6.42
C SER A 127 -0.08 0.33 -7.14
N PHE A 128 0.79 0.16 -8.15
CA PHE A 128 0.91 -1.09 -8.89
C PHE A 128 1.47 -2.21 -8.00
N VAL A 129 2.57 -1.93 -7.29
CA VAL A 129 3.22 -2.87 -6.37
C VAL A 129 2.26 -3.32 -5.28
N TRP A 130 1.47 -2.42 -4.69
CA TRP A 130 0.45 -2.77 -3.70
C TRP A 130 -0.61 -3.70 -4.28
N THR A 131 -1.20 -3.31 -5.40
CA THR A 131 -2.28 -4.07 -6.02
C THR A 131 -1.78 -5.45 -6.45
N TYR A 132 -0.59 -5.52 -7.05
CA TYR A 132 0.04 -6.78 -7.42
C TYR A 132 0.32 -7.67 -6.22
N ALA A 133 0.84 -7.12 -5.12
CA ALA A 133 1.09 -7.89 -3.90
C ALA A 133 -0.21 -8.44 -3.31
N ILE A 134 -1.27 -7.64 -3.24
CA ILE A 134 -2.57 -8.05 -2.70
C ILE A 134 -3.16 -9.22 -3.49
N PHE A 135 -3.17 -9.14 -4.82
CA PHE A 135 -3.84 -10.12 -5.67
C PHE A 135 -3.03 -11.41 -5.86
N TRP A 136 -1.70 -11.33 -5.97
CA TRP A 136 -0.88 -12.50 -6.32
C TRP A 136 -0.08 -13.09 -5.15
N MET A 137 0.22 -12.31 -4.11
CA MET A 137 0.77 -12.87 -2.87
C MET A 137 -0.30 -13.12 -1.82
N GLY A 138 -1.23 -12.17 -1.65
CA GLY A 138 -2.22 -12.21 -0.57
C GLY A 138 -3.35 -13.21 -0.79
N ASN A 139 -3.92 -13.26 -1.99
CA ASN A 139 -5.11 -14.05 -2.29
C ASN A 139 -4.87 -15.06 -3.42
N ALA A 140 -5.64 -16.16 -3.43
CA ALA A 140 -5.70 -17.03 -4.61
C ALA A 140 -6.59 -16.37 -5.68
N ILE A 141 -6.37 -16.72 -6.94
CA ILE A 141 -6.71 -15.90 -8.08
C ILE A 141 -7.97 -16.45 -8.76
N ASP A 142 -9.12 -15.83 -8.50
CA ASP A 142 -10.18 -15.65 -9.50
C ASP A 142 -10.13 -14.18 -9.93
N PHE A 143 -9.21 -13.89 -10.87
CA PHE A 143 -8.85 -12.52 -11.26
C PHE A 143 -9.99 -11.83 -12.02
N SER A 144 -10.65 -10.86 -11.40
CA SER A 144 -11.43 -9.88 -12.15
C SER A 144 -10.59 -8.63 -12.39
N ILE A 145 -10.40 -8.30 -13.67
CA ILE A 145 -9.72 -7.08 -14.11
C ILE A 145 -10.38 -5.84 -13.48
N GLY A 146 -11.71 -5.87 -13.30
CA GLY A 146 -12.45 -4.81 -12.63
C GLY A 146 -12.04 -4.59 -11.18
N LEU A 147 -11.89 -5.66 -10.38
CA LEU A 147 -11.39 -5.52 -9.00
C LEU A 147 -9.95 -5.02 -8.97
N PHE A 148 -9.09 -5.51 -9.88
CA PHE A 148 -7.71 -5.03 -9.96
C PHE A 148 -7.64 -3.53 -10.22
N ILE A 149 -8.39 -3.04 -11.23
CA ILE A 149 -8.46 -1.61 -11.54
C ILE A 149 -9.03 -0.82 -10.36
N SER A 150 -10.06 -1.35 -9.70
CA SER A 150 -10.65 -0.71 -8.53
C SER A 150 -9.63 -0.50 -7.40
N VAL A 151 -8.91 -1.56 -7.02
CA VAL A 151 -7.92 -1.51 -5.94
C VAL A 151 -6.74 -0.62 -6.33
N TYR A 152 -6.28 -0.72 -7.58
CA TYR A 152 -5.23 0.15 -8.10
C TYR A 152 -5.58 1.63 -7.99
N LEU A 153 -6.77 2.02 -8.45
CA LEU A 153 -7.23 3.41 -8.42
C LEU A 153 -7.50 3.92 -7.00
N PHE A 154 -7.91 3.03 -6.09
CA PHE A 154 -8.04 3.35 -4.68
C PHE A 154 -6.70 3.68 -4.05
N VAL A 155 -5.71 2.78 -4.19
CA VAL A 155 -4.35 2.99 -3.67
C VAL A 155 -3.71 4.23 -4.32
N PHE A 156 -3.92 4.43 -5.62
CA PHE A 156 -3.48 5.64 -6.32
C PHE A 156 -4.11 6.92 -5.75
N GLY A 157 -5.40 6.90 -5.45
CA GLY A 157 -6.09 8.04 -4.86
C GLY A 157 -5.53 8.43 -3.49
N ILE A 158 -5.35 7.45 -2.61
CA ILE A 158 -4.84 7.69 -1.25
C ILE A 158 -3.34 8.00 -1.20
N THR A 159 -2.57 7.69 -2.25
CA THR A 159 -1.12 8.00 -2.31
C THR A 159 -0.82 9.44 -2.73
N ILE A 160 -1.75 10.13 -3.40
CA ILE A 160 -1.59 11.55 -3.81
C ILE A 160 -1.36 12.49 -2.61
N PRO A 161 -2.07 12.37 -1.46
CA PRO A 161 -1.78 13.12 -0.25
C PRO A 161 -0.31 13.11 0.20
N PHE A 162 0.41 12.01 -0.01
CA PHE A 162 1.83 11.90 0.35
C PHE A 162 2.69 12.83 -0.51
N ASP A 163 2.47 12.83 -1.84
CA ASP A 163 3.17 13.75 -2.74
C ASP A 163 2.79 15.22 -2.50
N VAL A 164 1.57 15.52 -2.04
CA VAL A 164 1.15 16.88 -1.66
C VAL A 164 1.89 17.36 -0.41
N TYR A 165 2.09 16.46 0.56
CA TYR A 165 2.82 16.74 1.78
C TYR A 165 4.32 16.90 1.51
N ASP A 166 4.93 16.00 0.73
CA ASP A 166 6.36 15.98 0.43
C ASP A 166 6.79 17.01 -0.64
N ILE A 167 5.86 17.84 -1.15
CA ILE A 167 6.09 18.74 -2.30
C ILE A 167 7.32 19.66 -2.16
N ARG A 168 7.70 20.04 -0.94
CA ARG A 168 8.83 20.94 -0.65
C ARG A 168 10.16 20.20 -0.59
N GLU A 169 10.15 18.94 -0.17
CA GLU A 169 11.35 18.14 0.06
C GLU A 169 11.73 17.32 -1.18
N ASP A 170 10.74 16.91 -1.98
CA ASP A 170 10.99 16.18 -3.21
C ASP A 170 11.88 17.00 -4.14
N LYS A 171 12.85 16.36 -4.80
CA LYS A 171 13.70 17.01 -5.82
C LYS A 171 13.22 16.73 -7.24
N ILE A 172 12.43 15.68 -7.40
CA ILE A 172 11.80 15.29 -8.65
C ILE A 172 10.51 16.08 -8.90
N LEU A 173 10.05 16.08 -10.15
CA LEU A 173 8.75 16.60 -10.54
C LEU A 173 7.66 15.56 -10.17
N THR A 174 6.82 15.90 -9.19
CA THR A 174 5.66 15.09 -8.76
C THR A 174 4.36 15.67 -9.32
N ILE A 175 3.25 14.93 -9.22
CA ILE A 175 1.96 15.41 -9.77
C ILE A 175 1.56 16.76 -9.17
N PRO A 176 1.69 16.99 -7.84
CA PRO A 176 1.39 18.29 -7.23
C PRO A 176 2.31 19.42 -7.70
N LYS A 177 3.57 19.13 -8.06
CA LYS A 177 4.47 20.14 -8.64
C LYS A 177 4.15 20.45 -10.09
N TRP A 178 3.72 19.44 -10.85
CA TRP A 178 3.44 19.59 -12.28
C TRP A 178 2.12 20.34 -12.53
N ILE A 179 1.05 19.93 -11.84
CA ILE A 179 -0.31 20.42 -12.11
C ILE A 179 -0.84 21.32 -10.96
N GLY A 180 -0.15 21.36 -9.82
CA GLY A 180 -0.59 22.10 -8.63
C GLY A 180 -1.48 21.27 -7.71
N ILE A 181 -1.47 21.62 -6.42
CA ILE A 181 -2.13 20.88 -5.33
C ILE A 181 -3.63 20.67 -5.57
N LYS A 182 -4.34 21.73 -6.00
CA LYS A 182 -5.80 21.67 -6.23
C LYS A 182 -6.17 20.63 -7.30
N LYS A 183 -5.43 20.62 -8.41
CA LYS A 183 -5.67 19.68 -9.51
C LYS A 183 -5.24 18.26 -9.13
N SER A 184 -4.19 18.07 -8.34
CA SER A 184 -3.83 16.76 -7.79
C SER A 184 -4.91 16.18 -6.87
N LYS A 185 -5.51 16.99 -5.99
CA LYS A 185 -6.66 16.56 -5.18
C LYS A 185 -7.85 16.13 -6.05
N CYS A 186 -8.12 16.87 -7.12
CA CYS A 186 -9.16 16.50 -8.09
C CYS A 186 -8.89 15.12 -8.74
N ILE A 187 -7.64 14.85 -9.12
CA ILE A 187 -7.24 13.54 -9.65
C ILE A 187 -7.47 12.42 -8.63
N SER A 188 -7.17 12.67 -7.35
CA SER A 188 -7.42 11.72 -6.26
C SER A 188 -8.92 11.44 -6.08
N TYR A 189 -9.77 12.48 -6.12
CA TYR A 189 -11.22 12.29 -6.07
C TYR A 189 -11.73 11.49 -7.25
N PHE A 190 -11.27 11.83 -8.46
CA PHE A 190 -11.64 11.11 -9.66
C PHE A 190 -11.25 9.63 -9.56
N SER A 191 -10.03 9.31 -9.11
CA SER A 191 -9.59 7.92 -8.99
C SER A 191 -10.39 7.14 -7.93
N LEU A 192 -10.73 7.76 -6.79
CA LEU A 192 -11.56 7.14 -5.75
C LEU A 192 -12.99 6.87 -6.23
N VAL A 193 -13.60 7.81 -6.97
CA VAL A 193 -14.94 7.61 -7.54
C VAL A 193 -14.93 6.50 -8.58
N VAL A 194 -13.95 6.50 -9.50
CA VAL A 194 -13.81 5.45 -10.52
C VAL A 194 -13.54 4.10 -9.87
N SER A 195 -12.75 4.05 -8.80
CA SER A 195 -12.54 2.84 -8.01
C SER A 195 -13.85 2.24 -7.47
N CYS A 196 -14.75 3.06 -6.92
CA CYS A 196 -16.07 2.60 -6.48
C CYS A 196 -16.88 1.98 -7.62
N ILE A 197 -16.91 2.63 -8.78
CA ILE A 197 -17.67 2.17 -9.95
C ILE A 197 -17.19 0.79 -10.39
N PHE A 198 -15.86 0.62 -10.54
CA PHE A 198 -15.27 -0.67 -10.92
C PHE A 198 -15.56 -1.77 -9.90
N LEU A 199 -15.51 -1.46 -8.59
CA LEU A 199 -15.81 -2.47 -7.56
C LEU A 199 -17.27 -2.91 -7.63
N ILE A 200 -18.21 -1.97 -7.71
CA ILE A 200 -19.64 -2.25 -7.77
C ILE A 200 -19.96 -3.13 -8.98
N TYR A 201 -19.37 -2.82 -10.14
CA TYR A 201 -19.55 -3.60 -11.36
C TYR A 201 -18.95 -5.02 -11.24
N SER A 202 -17.75 -5.12 -10.66
CA SER A 202 -17.07 -6.41 -10.51
C SER A 202 -17.76 -7.37 -9.54
N LEU A 203 -18.44 -6.84 -8.51
CA LEU A 203 -19.17 -7.62 -7.50
C LEU A 203 -20.68 -7.59 -7.74
N ASN A 204 -21.15 -7.83 -8.97
CA ASN A 204 -22.54 -7.54 -9.36
C ASN A 204 -23.62 -8.22 -8.48
N SER A 205 -23.35 -9.38 -7.89
CA SER A 205 -24.31 -10.12 -7.04
C SER A 205 -24.76 -9.34 -5.77
N TYR A 206 -25.98 -9.60 -5.32
CA TYR A 206 -26.58 -9.02 -4.10
C TYR A 206 -25.87 -9.51 -2.82
N ILE A 207 -25.23 -10.69 -2.86
CA ILE A 207 -24.48 -11.26 -1.73
C ILE A 207 -23.34 -10.34 -1.29
N TYR A 208 -22.83 -9.48 -2.21
CA TYR A 208 -21.73 -8.56 -1.94
C TYR A 208 -22.16 -7.15 -1.50
N THR A 209 -23.42 -6.95 -1.11
CA THR A 209 -23.94 -5.62 -0.73
C THR A 209 -23.13 -4.97 0.40
N ALA A 210 -22.80 -5.72 1.45
CA ALA A 210 -21.97 -5.21 2.54
C ALA A 210 -20.57 -4.76 2.06
N TYR A 211 -19.93 -5.51 1.16
CA TYR A 211 -18.62 -5.17 0.58
C TYR A 211 -18.69 -3.87 -0.24
N LYS A 212 -19.74 -3.70 -1.06
CA LYS A 212 -19.96 -2.47 -1.84
C LYS A 212 -20.13 -1.24 -0.94
N ILE A 213 -20.94 -1.37 0.12
CA ILE A 213 -21.19 -0.28 1.08
C ILE A 213 -19.91 0.07 1.84
N SER A 214 -19.18 -0.93 2.37
CA SER A 214 -17.90 -0.72 3.06
C SER A 214 -16.87 -0.03 2.19
N TRP A 215 -16.74 -0.44 0.92
CA TRP A 215 -15.83 0.20 -0.02
C TRP A 215 -16.23 1.64 -0.33
N GLY A 216 -17.51 1.88 -0.58
CA GLY A 216 -18.05 3.22 -0.87
C GLY A 216 -17.80 4.20 0.28
N ILE A 217 -18.09 3.79 1.51
CA ILE A 217 -17.84 4.60 2.71
C ILE A 217 -16.34 4.82 2.91
N SER A 218 -15.50 3.80 2.66
CA SER A 218 -14.05 3.95 2.74
C SER A 218 -13.51 4.97 1.73
N CYS A 219 -14.05 4.99 0.51
CA CYS A 219 -13.71 5.99 -0.49
C CYS A 219 -14.18 7.39 -0.09
N LEU A 220 -15.37 7.53 0.52
CA LEU A 220 -15.83 8.81 1.08
C LEU A 220 -14.90 9.32 2.18
N ILE A 221 -14.51 8.47 3.12
CA ILE A 221 -13.56 8.82 4.18
C ILE A 221 -12.21 9.23 3.56
N ALA A 222 -11.71 8.47 2.58
CA ALA A 222 -10.48 8.81 1.86
C ALA A 222 -10.55 10.17 1.17
N MET A 223 -11.68 10.50 0.52
CA MET A 223 -11.89 11.82 -0.10
C MET A 223 -11.87 12.95 0.94
N ILE A 224 -12.49 12.74 2.11
CA ILE A 224 -12.43 13.70 3.22
C ILE A 224 -10.97 13.88 3.69
N MET A 225 -10.21 12.79 3.81
CA MET A 225 -8.81 12.86 4.20
C MET A 225 -7.94 13.61 3.17
N VAL A 226 -8.19 13.39 1.88
CA VAL A 226 -7.52 14.12 0.79
C VAL A 226 -7.86 15.61 0.82
N TYR A 227 -9.10 15.97 1.16
CA TYR A 227 -9.54 17.38 1.24
C TYR A 227 -8.70 18.19 2.23
N PHE A 228 -8.52 17.68 3.45
CA PHE A 228 -7.75 18.39 4.47
C PHE A 228 -6.23 18.29 4.29
N THR A 229 -5.72 17.58 3.29
CA THR A 229 -4.27 17.44 3.09
C THR A 229 -3.66 18.72 2.54
N ASN A 230 -2.64 19.27 3.21
CA ASN A 230 -1.91 20.47 2.76
C ASN A 230 -0.39 20.30 2.93
N CYS A 231 0.41 21.21 2.35
CA CYS A 231 1.87 21.16 2.40
C CYS A 231 2.49 21.49 3.77
N LYS A 232 1.66 21.87 4.76
CA LYS A 232 2.07 22.13 6.15
C LYS A 232 1.36 21.19 7.13
N GLN A 233 0.78 20.10 6.63
CA GLN A 233 0.02 19.17 7.45
C GLN A 233 0.91 18.52 8.53
N ALA A 234 0.32 18.03 9.61
CA ALA A 234 1.08 17.26 10.60
C ALA A 234 1.60 15.95 10.00
N TYR A 235 2.81 15.54 10.38
CA TYR A 235 3.47 14.31 9.92
C TYR A 235 2.60 13.04 10.04
N LEU A 236 1.86 12.90 11.16
CA LEU A 236 0.98 11.76 11.40
C LEU A 236 -0.30 11.78 10.56
N TYR A 237 -0.67 12.92 9.98
CA TYR A 237 -1.87 12.99 9.16
C TYR A 237 -1.75 12.11 7.92
N THR A 238 -0.68 12.28 7.15
CA THR A 238 -0.48 11.47 5.94
C THR A 238 -0.04 10.05 6.30
N ARG A 239 0.98 9.92 7.16
CA ARG A 239 1.63 8.63 7.46
C ARG A 239 0.90 7.74 8.46
N PHE A 240 -0.20 8.19 9.04
CA PHE A 240 -1.05 7.36 9.90
C PHE A 240 -2.49 7.38 9.42
N TRP A 241 -3.13 8.55 9.37
CA TRP A 241 -4.56 8.67 9.05
C TRP A 241 -4.90 8.39 7.59
N VAL A 242 -4.13 8.90 6.63
CA VAL A 242 -4.38 8.58 5.22
C VAL A 242 -4.07 7.11 4.94
N GLU A 243 -2.98 6.55 5.49
CA GLU A 243 -2.69 5.11 5.37
C GLU A 243 -3.80 4.24 5.97
N ALA A 244 -4.40 4.68 7.08
CA ALA A 244 -5.52 4.00 7.75
C ALA A 244 -6.71 3.77 6.82
N CYS A 245 -6.86 4.60 5.77
CA CYS A 245 -7.93 4.45 4.79
C CYS A 245 -7.92 3.08 4.11
N SER A 246 -6.76 2.43 3.99
CA SER A 246 -6.67 1.08 3.42
C SER A 246 -7.22 -0.01 4.35
N GLY A 247 -7.29 0.26 5.66
CA GLY A 247 -7.88 -0.65 6.65
C GLY A 247 -9.40 -0.47 6.83
N PHE A 248 -9.96 0.69 6.45
CA PHE A 248 -11.39 0.96 6.63
C PHE A 248 -12.33 0.01 5.89
N PRO A 249 -12.04 -0.48 4.67
CA PRO A 249 -12.92 -1.44 4.01
C PRO A 249 -13.18 -2.68 4.87
N LEU A 250 -12.13 -3.21 5.50
CA LEU A 250 -12.24 -4.36 6.39
C LEU A 250 -13.00 -4.02 7.67
N LEU A 251 -12.64 -2.92 8.32
CA LEU A 251 -13.29 -2.50 9.57
C LEU A 251 -14.80 -2.27 9.38
N LEU A 252 -15.19 -1.59 8.31
CA LEU A 252 -16.59 -1.34 7.98
C LEU A 252 -17.33 -2.62 7.60
N LEU A 253 -16.66 -3.56 6.91
CA LEU A 253 -17.26 -4.86 6.60
C LEU A 253 -17.66 -5.63 7.86
N TYR A 254 -16.85 -5.60 8.91
CA TYR A 254 -17.21 -6.22 10.20
C TYR A 254 -18.33 -5.50 10.94
N ILE A 255 -18.61 -4.23 10.64
CA ILE A 255 -19.72 -3.48 11.24
C ILE A 255 -21.04 -3.80 10.52
N PHE A 256 -21.00 -4.01 9.20
CA PHE A 256 -22.19 -4.27 8.39
C PHE A 256 -22.57 -5.75 8.24
N LYS A 257 -21.75 -6.66 8.77
CA LYS A 257 -21.95 -8.12 8.70
C LYS A 257 -22.30 -8.67 10.07
#